data_AF-A0A3S4GNX3-F1
#
_entry.id   AF-A0A3S4GNX3-F1
#
_cell.length_a   1.000
_cell.length_b   1.000
_cell.length_c   1.000
_cell.angle_alpha   90.00
_cell.angle_beta   90.00
_cell.angle_gamma   90.00
#
_symmetry.space_group_name_H-M   'P 1'
#
loop_
_entity.id
_entity.type
_entity.pdbx_description
1 polymer ?
#
loop_
_entity_poly.entity_id
_entity_poly.type
_entity_poly.pdbx_seq_one_letter_code
_entity_poly.pdbx_strand_id
1 'polypeptide(L)'
;MIERGKFRSLTLINWNGFFARTFDLDELVTTLSGGNGAGKSTTMAAFVTALIPDLTLLHFRNTTEAGATSGSRDKGLHGKLKAGVCYSMLDTINSRHQRVVVGVRLQQVAGRDRKVDIKPFAIQGLPMSVQPTQLVTETLNERQARVLSLAELKDKLDEMEGVQFKQF
;
A
#
# COMPACT_ATOMS: atom_id res chain seq x y z
N MET A 1 -19.43 -20.35 -17.00
CA MET A 1 -18.14 -20.39 -16.28
C MET A 1 -18.08 -19.14 -15.39
N ILE A 2 -17.80 -19.26 -14.10
CA ILE A 2 -17.78 -18.10 -13.18
C ILE A 2 -16.41 -17.43 -13.27
N GLU A 3 -16.38 -16.13 -13.55
CA GLU A 3 -15.15 -15.34 -13.54
C GLU A 3 -14.72 -15.06 -12.09
N ARG A 4 -13.45 -15.32 -11.79
CA ARG A 4 -12.88 -15.08 -10.46
C ARG A 4 -12.28 -13.69 -10.41
N GLY A 5 -12.46 -13.00 -9.28
CA GLY A 5 -11.79 -11.73 -9.06
C GLY A 5 -10.26 -11.87 -9.06
N LYS A 6 -9.59 -10.78 -9.42
CA LYS A 6 -8.13 -10.71 -9.56
C LYS A 6 -7.57 -9.46 -8.90
N PHE A 7 -6.37 -9.60 -8.33
CA PHE A 7 -5.53 -8.45 -8.04
C PHE A 7 -4.94 -7.96 -9.36
N ARG A 8 -5.07 -6.67 -9.64
CA ARG A 8 -4.53 -6.04 -10.84
C ARG A 8 -3.14 -5.47 -10.59
N SER A 9 -2.98 -4.80 -9.46
CA SER A 9 -1.72 -4.17 -9.14
C SER A 9 -1.57 -3.90 -7.65
N LEU A 10 -0.32 -3.71 -7.24
CA LEU A 10 0.09 -3.23 -5.94
C LEU A 10 0.81 -1.89 -6.12
N THR A 11 0.30 -0.85 -5.47
CA THR A 11 0.93 0.48 -5.46
C THR A 11 1.52 0.79 -4.09
N LEU A 12 2.80 1.18 -4.08
CA LEU A 12 3.57 1.64 -2.92
C LEU A 12 3.87 3.12 -3.08
N ILE A 13 3.54 3.91 -2.05
CA ILE A 13 3.86 5.34 -1.98
C ILE A 13 4.65 5.63 -0.73
N ASN A 14 5.79 6.31 -0.91
CA ASN A 14 6.70 6.77 0.13
C ASN A 14 7.23 5.64 1.03
N TRP A 15 7.48 4.47 0.44
CA TRP A 15 8.20 3.37 1.08
C TRP A 15 9.71 3.56 0.89
N ASN A 16 10.51 2.95 1.75
CA ASN A 16 11.96 2.99 1.61
C ASN A 16 12.37 2.27 0.31
N GLY A 17 13.00 3.01 -0.60
CA GLY A 17 13.33 2.55 -1.96
C GLY A 17 12.23 2.79 -3.01
N PHE A 18 11.04 3.23 -2.61
CA PHE A 18 9.91 3.47 -3.53
C PHE A 18 9.15 4.74 -3.14
N PHE A 19 9.46 5.87 -3.79
CA PHE A 19 8.66 7.09 -3.60
C PHE A 19 7.25 6.93 -4.17
N ALA A 20 7.14 6.46 -5.41
CA ALA A 20 5.87 6.08 -6.02
C ALA A 20 6.11 4.95 -7.02
N ARG A 21 5.58 3.75 -6.74
CA ARG A 21 5.76 2.58 -7.60
C ARG A 21 4.50 1.75 -7.64
N THR A 22 4.05 1.43 -8.86
CA THR A 22 3.01 0.43 -9.09
C THR A 22 3.64 -0.82 -9.71
N PHE A 23 3.23 -1.98 -9.21
CA PHE A 23 3.57 -3.29 -9.73
C PHE A 23 2.29 -3.91 -10.25
N ASP A 24 2.18 -4.07 -11.56
CA ASP A 24 1.09 -4.86 -12.14
C ASP A 24 1.29 -6.33 -11.77
N LEU A 25 0.17 -7.00 -11.50
CA LEU A 25 0.14 -8.40 -11.10
C LEU A 25 -0.40 -9.22 -12.27
N ASP A 26 0.41 -10.18 -12.69
CA ASP A 26 0.07 -11.15 -13.71
C ASP A 26 -1.11 -12.04 -13.26
N GLU A 27 -1.89 -12.53 -14.21
CA GLU A 27 -3.07 -13.37 -13.94
C GLU A 27 -2.72 -14.69 -13.25
N LEU A 28 -1.49 -15.17 -13.44
CA LEU A 28 -0.98 -16.42 -12.92
C LEU A 28 0.14 -16.19 -11.90
N VAL A 29 1.30 -15.71 -12.35
CA VAL A 29 2.52 -15.65 -11.53
C VAL A 29 3.28 -14.37 -11.76
N THR A 30 3.44 -13.58 -10.70
CA THR A 30 4.31 -12.41 -10.69
C THR A 30 5.60 -12.72 -9.94
N THR A 31 6.76 -12.50 -10.58
CA THR A 31 8.08 -12.68 -9.96
C THR A 31 8.74 -11.34 -9.67
N LEU A 32 9.19 -11.14 -8.43
CA LEU A 32 10.05 -10.02 -8.06
C LEU A 32 11.52 -10.46 -8.19
N SER A 33 12.22 -9.98 -9.21
CA SER A 33 13.65 -10.23 -9.43
C SER A 33 14.51 -9.01 -9.08
N GLY A 34 15.79 -9.23 -8.81
CA GLY A 34 16.76 -8.18 -8.48
C GLY A 34 17.73 -8.58 -7.37
N GLY A 35 18.78 -7.77 -7.17
CA GLY A 35 19.81 -8.01 -6.15
C GLY A 35 19.33 -7.84 -4.69
N ASN A 36 20.24 -8.06 -3.74
CA ASN A 36 20.00 -7.76 -2.34
C ASN A 36 19.75 -6.26 -2.14
N GLY A 37 18.79 -5.91 -1.29
CA GLY A 37 18.41 -4.50 -1.06
C GLY A 37 17.54 -3.87 -2.14
N ALA A 38 17.22 -4.56 -3.26
CA ALA A 38 16.38 -4.03 -4.34
C ALA A 38 14.90 -3.78 -3.96
N GLY A 39 14.52 -3.98 -2.70
CA GLY A 39 13.16 -3.70 -2.21
C GLY A 39 12.15 -4.84 -2.37
N LYS A 40 12.54 -6.02 -2.88
CA LYS A 40 11.64 -7.18 -3.08
C LYS A 40 10.82 -7.54 -1.83
N SER A 41 11.49 -7.72 -0.69
CA SER A 41 10.83 -8.03 0.58
C SER A 41 10.00 -6.85 1.11
N THR A 42 10.34 -5.62 0.74
CA THR A 42 9.55 -4.43 1.06
C THR A 42 8.25 -4.41 0.25
N THR A 43 8.30 -4.76 -1.04
CA THR A 43 7.11 -4.93 -1.89
C THR A 43 6.16 -5.97 -1.30
N MET A 44 6.68 -7.14 -0.90
CA MET A 44 5.87 -8.16 -0.23
C MET A 44 5.33 -7.70 1.12
N ALA A 45 6.12 -6.97 1.91
CA ALA A 45 5.65 -6.42 3.18
C ALA A 45 4.49 -5.44 2.98
N ALA A 46 4.56 -4.57 1.96
CA ALA A 46 3.48 -3.66 1.60
C ALA A 46 2.21 -4.44 1.22
N PHE A 47 2.32 -5.45 0.35
CA PHE A 47 1.20 -6.31 -0.03
C PHE A 47 0.50 -6.93 1.18
N VAL A 48 1.28 -7.56 2.07
CA VAL A 48 0.74 -8.21 3.28
C VAL A 48 0.12 -7.18 4.23
N THR A 49 0.73 -6.00 4.36
CA THR A 49 0.21 -4.94 5.23
C THR A 49 -1.13 -4.38 4.74
N ALA A 50 -1.31 -4.25 3.41
CA ALA A 50 -2.60 -3.86 2.84
C ALA A 50 -3.67 -4.94 3.01
N LEU A 51 -3.27 -6.22 2.97
CA LEU A 51 -4.18 -7.35 3.13
C LEU A 51 -4.61 -7.55 4.61
N ILE A 52 -3.68 -7.37 5.55
CA ILE A 52 -3.87 -7.61 6.98
C ILE A 52 -3.33 -6.40 7.75
N PRO A 53 -4.12 -5.32 7.87
CA PRO A 53 -3.66 -4.07 8.48
C PRO A 53 -3.66 -4.11 10.01
N ASP A 54 -3.15 -5.20 10.59
CA ASP A 54 -3.13 -5.46 12.02
C ASP A 54 -1.70 -5.51 12.56
N LEU A 55 -1.30 -4.45 13.27
CA LEU A 55 0.02 -4.34 13.87
C LEU A 55 0.32 -5.42 14.92
N THR A 56 -0.67 -6.13 15.45
CA THR A 56 -0.45 -7.25 16.37
C THR A 56 0.09 -8.47 15.65
N LEU A 57 -0.32 -8.69 14.39
CA LEU A 57 0.05 -9.84 13.56
C LEU A 57 1.24 -9.55 12.64
N LEU A 58 1.40 -8.31 12.17
CA LEU A 58 2.47 -7.94 11.25
C LEU A 58 3.85 -8.00 11.91
N HIS A 59 4.66 -8.97 11.51
CA HIS A 59 6.06 -9.13 11.91
C HIS A 59 6.93 -9.54 10.72
N PHE A 60 7.73 -8.61 10.22
CA PHE A 60 8.61 -8.81 9.07
C PHE A 60 10.04 -9.11 9.53
N ARG A 61 10.29 -10.37 9.87
CA ARG A 61 11.62 -10.84 10.28
C ARG A 61 12.53 -11.07 9.08
N ASN A 62 13.83 -11.07 9.34
CA ASN A 62 14.81 -11.53 8.36
C ASN A 62 14.60 -13.02 8.09
N THR A 63 14.88 -13.46 6.86
CA THR A 63 14.74 -14.87 6.46
C THR A 63 15.65 -15.80 7.25
N THR A 64 16.79 -15.31 7.75
CA THR A 64 17.73 -16.04 8.61
C THR A 64 17.19 -16.30 10.01
N GLU A 65 16.10 -15.63 10.42
CA GLU A 65 15.47 -15.74 11.74
C GLU A 65 14.14 -16.51 11.67
N ALA A 66 13.91 -17.24 10.58
CA ALA A 66 12.74 -18.09 10.42
C ALA A 66 12.66 -19.12 11.57
N GLY A 67 11.55 -19.14 12.31
CA GLY A 67 11.33 -20.05 13.44
C GLY A 67 11.83 -19.56 14.80
N ALA A 68 12.45 -18.39 14.90
CA ALA A 68 12.85 -17.83 16.19
C ALA A 68 11.62 -17.56 17.08
N THR A 69 11.63 -18.01 18.34
CA THR A 69 10.56 -17.73 19.31
C THR A 69 10.76 -16.39 20.04
N SER A 70 11.94 -15.77 19.90
CA SER A 70 12.21 -14.46 20.46
C SER A 70 11.38 -13.39 19.74
N GLY A 71 10.48 -12.75 20.48
CA GLY A 71 9.77 -11.56 20.02
C GLY A 71 10.73 -10.37 19.96
N SER A 72 11.33 -10.10 18.80
CA SER A 72 11.97 -8.79 18.58
C SER A 72 10.91 -7.70 18.77
N ARG A 73 11.26 -6.66 19.56
CA ARG A 73 10.42 -5.45 19.70
C ARG A 73 10.22 -4.74 18.36
N ASP A 74 11.20 -4.88 17.45
CA ASP A 74 11.09 -4.35 16.10
C ASP A 74 10.30 -5.32 15.22
N LYS A 75 9.11 -4.89 14.80
CA LYS A 75 8.25 -5.64 13.88
C LYS A 75 8.71 -5.54 12.42
N GLY A 76 9.75 -4.76 12.14
CA GLY A 76 10.38 -4.64 10.83
C GLY A 76 9.62 -3.76 9.82
N LEU A 77 8.45 -3.22 10.19
CA LEU A 77 7.65 -2.36 9.31
C LEU A 77 8.17 -0.91 9.29
N HIS A 78 8.54 -0.36 10.46
CA HIS A 78 8.94 1.05 10.57
C HIS A 78 10.08 1.43 9.62
N GLY A 79 11.16 0.64 9.58
CA GLY A 79 12.32 0.89 8.70
C GLY A 79 12.06 0.66 7.21
N LYS A 80 10.90 0.09 6.85
CA LYS A 80 10.47 -0.04 5.45
C LYS A 80 9.73 1.19 4.94
N LEU A 81 9.38 2.13 5.81
CA LEU A 81 8.70 3.38 5.48
C LEU A 81 9.68 4.55 5.46
N LYS A 82 9.34 5.61 4.72
CA LYS A 82 9.97 6.92 4.89
C LYS A 82 9.17 7.76 5.89
N ALA A 83 9.71 8.91 6.27
CA ALA A 83 8.99 9.90 7.06
C ALA A 83 7.80 10.48 6.26
N GLY A 84 6.73 10.86 6.97
CA GLY A 84 5.51 11.40 6.38
C GLY A 84 4.46 10.34 6.07
N VAL A 85 3.52 10.69 5.18
CA VAL A 85 2.42 9.81 4.77
C VAL A 85 2.93 8.77 3.77
N CYS A 86 2.57 7.52 3.98
CA CYS A 86 2.85 6.40 3.10
C CYS A 86 1.55 5.68 2.73
N TYR A 87 1.51 5.02 1.57
CA TYR A 87 0.38 4.17 1.17
C TYR A 87 0.83 2.81 0.68
N SER A 88 0.03 1.79 0.96
CA SER A 88 0.01 0.56 0.19
C SER A 88 -1.41 0.27 -0.26
N MET A 89 -1.60 0.09 -1.57
CA MET A 89 -2.91 -0.07 -2.19
C MET A 89 -2.91 -1.29 -3.11
N LEU A 90 -3.98 -2.07 -3.04
CA LEU A 90 -4.30 -3.19 -3.91
C LEU A 90 -5.45 -2.77 -4.81
N ASP A 91 -5.18 -2.67 -6.11
CA ASP A 91 -6.20 -2.47 -7.12
C ASP A 91 -6.74 -3.85 -7.53
N THR A 92 -8.05 -4.04 -7.47
CA THR A 92 -8.70 -5.34 -7.71
C THR A 92 -9.91 -5.20 -8.60
N ILE A 93 -10.23 -6.27 -9.33
CA ILE A 93 -11.53 -6.44 -9.98
C ILE A 93 -12.18 -7.67 -9.37
N ASN A 94 -13.40 -7.53 -8.85
CA ASN A 94 -14.15 -8.65 -8.30
C ASN A 94 -14.86 -9.46 -9.42
N SER A 95 -15.51 -10.55 -9.06
CA SER A 95 -16.27 -11.41 -10.00
C SER A 95 -17.50 -10.75 -10.64
N ARG A 96 -17.85 -9.52 -10.25
CA ARG A 96 -18.92 -8.71 -10.84
C ARG A 96 -18.36 -7.60 -11.74
N HIS A 97 -17.08 -7.70 -12.13
CA HIS A 97 -16.35 -6.69 -12.89
C HIS A 97 -16.30 -5.30 -12.23
N GLN A 98 -16.45 -5.24 -10.90
CA GLN A 98 -16.35 -3.98 -10.17
C GLN A 98 -14.91 -3.78 -9.75
N ARG A 99 -14.36 -2.62 -10.10
CA ARG A 99 -13.06 -2.19 -9.59
C ARG A 99 -13.21 -1.79 -8.13
N VAL A 100 -12.35 -2.34 -7.28
CA VAL A 100 -12.25 -1.99 -5.87
C VAL A 100 -10.79 -1.78 -5.54
N VAL A 101 -10.45 -0.60 -5.02
CA VAL A 101 -9.12 -0.32 -4.49
C VAL A 101 -9.21 -0.41 -2.98
N VAL A 102 -8.44 -1.31 -2.37
CA VAL A 102 -8.30 -1.39 -0.92
C VAL A 102 -6.89 -1.01 -0.53
N GLY A 103 -6.71 -0.39 0.61
CA GLY A 103 -5.37 0.02 1.01
C GLY A 103 -5.27 0.46 2.44
N VAL A 104 -4.06 0.87 2.77
CA VAL A 104 -3.68 1.40 4.08
C VAL A 104 -2.89 2.67 3.89
N ARG A 105 -3.18 3.66 4.73
CA ARG A 105 -2.28 4.76 4.99
C ARG A 105 -1.40 4.40 6.17
N LEU A 106 -0.09 4.44 5.99
CA LEU A 106 0.89 4.26 7.05
C LEU A 106 1.61 5.56 7.36
N GLN A 107 2.04 5.73 8.61
CA GLN A 107 2.86 6.87 9.02
C GLN A 107 3.74 6.50 10.22
N GLN A 108 5.03 6.85 10.15
CA GLN A 108 5.92 6.73 11.31
C GLN A 108 5.47 7.73 12.40
N VAL A 109 5.32 7.26 13.63
CA VAL A 109 4.89 8.10 14.74
C VAL A 109 6.12 8.73 15.39
N ALA A 110 6.29 10.03 15.20
CA ALA A 110 7.40 10.79 15.76
C ALA A 110 7.47 10.65 17.30
N GLY A 111 8.69 10.54 17.83
CA GLY A 111 8.93 10.48 19.28
C GLY A 111 8.46 9.20 19.97
N ARG A 112 8.01 8.17 19.23
CA ARG A 112 7.67 6.85 19.78
C ARG A 112 8.53 5.77 19.16
N ASP A 113 9.09 4.91 19.99
CA ASP A 113 10.06 3.89 19.57
C ASP A 113 9.48 2.99 18.45
N ARG A 114 9.96 3.23 17.23
CA ARG A 114 9.63 2.51 15.98
C ARG A 114 8.13 2.26 15.75
N LYS A 115 7.25 3.12 16.28
CA LYS A 115 5.80 2.95 16.16
C LYS A 115 5.32 3.41 14.78
N VAL A 116 4.43 2.63 14.18
CA VAL A 116 3.74 2.96 12.93
C VAL A 116 2.24 3.11 13.22
N ASP A 117 1.62 4.14 12.66
CA ASP A 117 0.16 4.30 12.59
C ASP A 117 -0.35 3.70 11.28
N ILE A 118 -1.42 2.92 11.33
CA ILE A 118 -2.06 2.29 10.15
C ILE A 118 -3.54 2.65 10.16
N LYS A 119 -4.04 3.14 9.03
CA LYS A 119 -5.48 3.38 8.81
C LYS A 119 -5.92 2.73 7.51
N PRO A 120 -6.76 1.67 7.57
CA PRO A 120 -7.31 1.03 6.38
C PRO A 120 -8.36 1.91 5.70
N PHE A 121 -8.49 1.75 4.39
CA PHE A 121 -9.55 2.35 3.61
C PHE A 121 -9.92 1.49 2.38
N ALA A 122 -11.07 1.78 1.80
CA ALA A 122 -11.53 1.22 0.55
C ALA A 122 -12.11 2.32 -0.35
N ILE A 123 -11.93 2.14 -1.66
CA ILE A 123 -12.47 2.98 -2.73
C ILE A 123 -13.22 2.07 -3.70
N GLN A 124 -14.47 2.41 -3.98
CA GLN A 124 -15.31 1.72 -4.97
C GLN A 124 -15.76 2.71 -6.04
N GLY A 125 -16.05 2.22 -7.24
CA GLY A 125 -16.55 3.07 -8.34
C GLY A 125 -15.47 3.90 -9.05
N LEU A 126 -14.20 3.73 -8.69
CA LEU A 126 -13.10 4.48 -9.31
C LEU A 126 -12.96 4.19 -10.82
N PRO A 127 -13.01 5.20 -11.71
CA PRO A 127 -12.87 4.99 -13.16
C PRO A 127 -11.53 4.34 -13.52
N MET A 128 -11.53 3.42 -14.49
CA MET A 128 -10.35 2.66 -14.91
C MET A 128 -9.19 3.52 -15.42
N SER A 129 -9.48 4.73 -15.92
CA SER A 129 -8.49 5.72 -16.35
C SER A 129 -7.67 6.31 -15.21
N VAL A 130 -8.19 6.27 -13.98
CA VAL A 130 -7.51 6.84 -12.80
C VAL A 130 -6.58 5.80 -12.19
N GLN A 131 -5.29 6.11 -12.15
CA GLN A 131 -4.29 5.24 -11.53
C GLN A 131 -4.21 5.47 -10.02
N PRO A 132 -3.99 4.42 -9.19
CA PRO A 132 -3.88 4.59 -7.74
C PRO A 132 -2.79 5.58 -7.32
N THR A 133 -1.65 5.62 -8.03
CA THR A 133 -0.58 6.61 -7.79
C THR A 133 -1.11 8.04 -7.90
N GLN A 134 -1.84 8.35 -8.98
CA GLN A 134 -2.39 9.70 -9.23
C GLN A 134 -3.45 10.11 -8.21
N LEU A 135 -4.11 9.16 -7.54
CA LEU A 135 -5.07 9.50 -6.49
C LEU A 135 -4.39 10.13 -5.29
N VAL A 136 -3.31 9.53 -4.83
CA VAL A 136 -2.67 9.86 -3.54
C VAL A 136 -1.42 10.72 -3.69
N THR A 137 -1.07 11.13 -4.91
CA THR A 137 0.00 12.09 -5.16
C THR A 137 -0.51 13.32 -5.90
N GLU A 138 0.10 14.45 -5.62
CA GLU A 138 -0.12 15.72 -6.29
C GLU A 138 1.21 16.23 -6.84
N THR A 139 1.26 16.54 -8.13
CA THR A 139 2.45 17.11 -8.78
C THR A 139 2.48 18.61 -8.53
N LEU A 140 3.41 19.10 -7.73
CA LEU A 140 3.57 20.53 -7.43
C LEU A 140 4.29 21.28 -8.56
N ASN A 141 5.23 20.60 -9.22
CA ASN A 141 5.96 21.06 -10.39
C ASN A 141 6.61 19.85 -11.10
N GLU A 142 7.36 20.08 -12.19
CA GLU A 142 8.00 19.00 -12.98
C GLU A 142 8.90 18.05 -12.18
N ARG A 143 9.40 18.46 -11.01
CA ARG A 143 10.38 17.70 -10.22
C ARG A 143 9.89 17.28 -8.83
N GLN A 144 8.76 17.83 -8.38
CA GLN A 144 8.29 17.65 -7.02
C GLN A 144 6.86 17.15 -7.00
N ALA A 145 6.66 16.03 -6.33
CA ALA A 145 5.34 15.53 -5.99
C ALA A 145 5.17 15.47 -4.48
N ARG A 146 3.94 15.68 -4.04
CA ARG A 146 3.49 15.62 -2.66
C ARG A 146 2.58 14.41 -2.49
N VAL A 147 2.64 13.76 -1.34
CA VAL A 147 1.74 12.68 -0.98
C VAL A 147 0.56 13.26 -0.19
N LEU A 148 -0.66 12.98 -0.62
CA LEU A 148 -1.89 13.46 0.01
C LEU A 148 -2.18 12.70 1.30
N SER A 149 -2.64 13.40 2.33
CA SER A 149 -3.22 12.78 3.53
C SER A 149 -4.54 12.08 3.22
N LEU A 150 -5.06 11.29 4.17
CA LEU A 150 -6.38 10.65 4.01
C LEU A 150 -7.52 11.65 3.91
N ALA A 151 -7.41 12.80 4.57
CA ALA A 151 -8.42 13.86 4.50
C ALA A 151 -8.46 14.45 3.08
N GLU A 152 -7.30 14.83 2.54
CA GLU A 152 -7.20 15.37 1.18
C GLU A 152 -7.59 14.34 0.12
N LEU A 153 -7.27 13.05 0.34
CA LEU A 153 -7.73 11.97 -0.53
C LEU A 153 -9.26 11.87 -0.51
N LYS A 154 -9.89 11.95 0.67
CA LYS A 154 -11.34 11.93 0.80
C LYS A 154 -11.96 13.09 0.04
N ASP A 155 -11.49 14.31 0.28
CA ASP A 155 -12.03 15.52 -0.35
C ASP A 155 -11.95 15.41 -1.89
N LYS A 156 -10.81 14.94 -2.41
CA LYS A 156 -10.62 14.69 -3.85
C LYS A 156 -11.55 13.61 -4.42
N LEU A 157 -11.88 12.57 -3.64
CA LEU A 157 -12.77 11.49 -4.08
C LEU A 157 -14.25 11.90 -4.01
N ASP A 158 -14.62 12.78 -3.08
CA ASP A 158 -15.98 13.32 -2.96
C ASP A 158 -16.37 14.19 -4.18
N GLU A 159 -15.38 14.77 -4.87
CA GLU A 159 -15.58 15.48 -6.14
C GLU A 159 -15.83 14.54 -7.34
N MET A 160 -15.58 13.24 -7.19
CA MET A 160 -15.74 12.26 -8.27
C MET A 160 -17.12 11.59 -8.18
N GLU A 161 -17.97 11.85 -9.17
CA GLU A 161 -19.30 11.25 -9.24
C GLU A 161 -19.24 9.71 -9.27
N GLY A 162 -20.05 9.06 -8.42
CA GLY A 162 -20.15 7.61 -8.33
C GLY A 162 -19.01 6.90 -7.59
N VAL A 163 -18.01 7.65 -7.11
CA VAL A 163 -16.91 7.10 -6.30
C VAL A 163 -17.29 7.09 -4.83
N GLN A 164 -17.00 5.98 -4.15
CA GLN A 164 -17.27 5.80 -2.73
C GLN A 164 -15.96 5.57 -1.99
N PHE A 165 -15.68 6.40 -0.99
CA PHE A 165 -14.54 6.25 -0.08
C PHE A 165 -15.02 5.86 1.32
N LYS A 166 -14.37 4.87 1.92
CA LYS A 166 -14.63 4.46 3.30
C LYS A 166 -13.32 4.20 4.04
N GLN A 167 -13.16 4.82 5.20
CA GLN A 167 -12.09 4.53 6.14
C GLN A 167 -12.60 3.60 7.25
N PHE A 168 -11.71 2.81 7.84
CA PHE A 168 -11.99 1.89 8.96
C PHE A 168 -11.12 2.22 10.18
#